data_AF-A0A7J4NDK6-F1
#
_entry.id   AF-A0A7J4NDK6-F1
#
_cell.length_a   1.000
_cell.length_b   1.000
_cell.length_c   1.000
_cell.angle_alpha   90.00
_cell.angle_beta   90.00
_cell.angle_gamma   90.00
#
_symmetry.space_group_name_H-M   'P 1'
#
loop_
_entity.id
_entity.type
_entity.pdbx_description
1 polymer ?
#
loop_
_entity_poly.entity_id
_entity_poly.type
_entity_poly.pdbx_seq_one_letter_code
_entity_poly.pdbx_strand_id
1 'polypeptide(L)' 'IEALLHKSQILDEPIQVNMGIRRIEGSKSGKHLEEGSSIRSRIVSKAINQNDPRSSKIGLNCKMSGLGAHDWLAKGE' A
#
# COMPACT_ATOMS: atom_id res chain seq x y z
N ILE A 1 7.66 -9.71 -11.00
CA ILE A 1 7.20 -8.33 -11.27
C ILE A 1 6.80 -7.77 -9.92
N GLU A 2 7.40 -6.68 -9.51
CA GLU A 2 7.12 -6.04 -8.23
C GLU A 2 6.20 -4.84 -8.42
N ALA A 3 5.41 -4.56 -7.40
CA ALA A 3 4.50 -3.43 -7.39
C ALA A 3 4.84 -2.52 -6.21
N LEU A 4 4.87 -1.22 -6.48
CA LEU A 4 5.22 -0.19 -5.51
C LEU A 4 3.96 0.55 -5.09
N LEU A 5 3.67 0.50 -3.79
CA LEU A 5 2.70 1.38 -3.16
C LEU A 5 3.46 2.54 -2.53
N HIS A 6 3.34 3.74 -3.12
CA HIS A 6 4.01 4.91 -2.58
C HIS A 6 3.37 5.35 -1.26
N LYS A 7 4.18 5.87 -0.33
CA LYS A 7 3.76 6.26 1.03
C LYS A 7 2.52 7.17 1.06
N SER A 8 2.41 8.08 0.10
CA SER A 8 1.28 9.02 -0.03
C SER A 8 0.01 8.40 -0.62
N GLN A 9 0.06 7.14 -1.03
CA GLN A 9 -1.03 6.37 -1.62
C GLN A 9 -1.57 5.29 -0.67
N ILE A 10 -1.04 5.23 0.56
CA ILE A 10 -1.42 4.23 1.58
C ILE A 10 -2.70 4.66 2.30
N LEU A 11 -2.69 5.82 2.96
CA LEU A 11 -3.80 6.36 3.73
C LEU A 11 -4.01 7.85 3.39
N ASP A 12 -5.21 8.36 3.61
CA ASP A 12 -5.54 9.78 3.46
C ASP A 12 -5.28 10.58 4.75
N GLU A 13 -4.12 10.34 5.35
CA GLU A 13 -3.68 11.01 6.56
C GLU A 13 -2.14 11.01 6.65
N PRO A 14 -1.53 11.84 7.51
CA PRO A 14 -0.12 11.73 7.82
C PRO A 14 0.20 10.34 8.36
N ILE A 15 1.27 9.74 7.85
CA ILE A 15 1.77 8.43 8.28
C ILE A 15 3.13 8.58 8.95
N GLN A 16 3.36 7.74 9.94
CA GLN A 16 4.64 7.56 10.63
C GLN A 16 5.26 6.24 10.18
N VAL A 17 6.56 6.26 9.92
CA VAL A 17 7.30 5.07 9.51
C VAL A 17 8.25 4.68 10.62
N ASN A 18 8.03 3.52 11.22
CA ASN A 18 8.92 2.93 12.20
C ASN A 18 9.83 1.91 11.53
N MET A 19 11.08 2.29 11.31
CA MET A 19 12.09 1.45 10.64
C MET A 19 12.56 0.27 11.51
N GLY A 20 12.43 0.36 12.84
CA GLY A 20 12.87 -0.71 13.75
C GLY A 20 12.02 -1.96 13.65
N ILE A 21 10.69 -1.78 13.56
CA ILE A 21 9.71 -2.87 13.41
C ILE A 21 9.16 -3.00 11.98
N ARG A 22 9.67 -2.21 11.03
CA ARG A 22 9.23 -2.16 9.62
C ARG A 22 7.71 -1.99 9.47
N ARG A 23 7.16 -1.03 10.22
CA ARG A 23 5.72 -0.72 10.27
C ARG A 23 5.46 0.71 9.85
N ILE A 24 4.38 0.92 9.11
CA ILE A 24 3.82 2.23 8.76
C ILE A 24 2.50 2.38 9.48
N GLU A 25 2.27 3.50 10.14
CA GLU A 25 1.05 3.75 10.93
C GLU A 25 0.47 5.14 10.65
N GLY A 26 -0.85 5.22 10.49
CA GLY A 26 -1.58 6.46 10.34
C GLY A 26 -1.72 7.22 11.65
N SER A 27 -1.37 8.50 11.64
CA SER A 27 -1.32 9.32 12.86
C SER A 27 -2.68 9.60 13.51
N LYS A 28 -3.80 9.50 12.78
CA LYS A 28 -5.14 9.76 13.35
C LYS A 28 -5.95 8.49 13.54
N SER A 29 -5.91 7.57 12.58
CA SER A 29 -6.74 6.36 12.62
C SER A 29 -6.12 5.17 13.38
N GLY A 30 -4.80 5.18 13.61
CA GLY A 30 -4.06 4.02 14.14
C GLY A 30 -4.01 2.83 13.18
N LYS A 31 -4.48 2.99 11.93
CA LYS A 31 -4.35 1.98 10.87
C LYS A 31 -2.88 1.80 10.54
N HIS A 32 -2.41 0.57 10.50
CA HIS A 32 -1.02 0.26 10.21
C HIS A 32 -0.89 -0.83 9.14
N LEU A 33 0.26 -0.81 8.46
CA LEU A 33 0.75 -1.83 7.56
C LEU A 33 2.15 -2.25 8.01
N GLU A 34 2.43 -3.54 7.92
CA GLU A 34 3.74 -4.12 8.18
C GLU A 34 4.09 -5.17 7.14
N GLU A 35 5.34 -5.64 7.16
CA GLU A 35 5.76 -6.75 6.30
C GLU A 35 4.88 -7.99 6.57
N GLY A 36 4.31 -8.56 5.51
CA GLY A 36 3.35 -9.68 5.60
C GLY A 36 1.88 -9.27 5.65
N SER A 37 1.55 -7.99 5.85
CA SER A 37 0.17 -7.52 5.77
C SER A 37 -0.42 -7.74 4.38
N SER A 38 -1.61 -8.36 4.32
CA SER A 38 -2.36 -8.50 3.08
C SER A 38 -3.21 -7.25 2.83
N ILE A 39 -3.17 -6.74 1.59
CA ILE A 39 -3.88 -5.52 1.19
C ILE A 39 -4.70 -5.72 -0.07
N ARG A 40 -5.80 -4.99 -0.18
CA ARG A 40 -6.52 -4.75 -1.41
C ARG A 40 -6.11 -3.39 -1.97
N SER A 41 -5.57 -3.37 -3.18
CA SER A 41 -5.10 -2.14 -3.83
C SER A 41 -5.62 -2.04 -5.27
N ARG A 42 -5.49 -0.86 -5.87
CA ARG A 42 -5.77 -0.61 -7.28
C ARG A 42 -4.49 -0.27 -8.02
N ILE A 43 -4.28 -0.89 -9.18
CA ILE A 43 -3.19 -0.55 -10.08
C ILE A 43 -3.50 0.81 -10.74
N VAL A 44 -2.59 1.76 -10.63
CA VAL A 44 -2.72 3.11 -11.19
C VAL A 44 -1.70 3.42 -12.29
N SER A 45 -0.57 2.71 -12.30
CA SER A 45 0.42 2.84 -13.37
C SER A 45 1.10 1.52 -13.66
N LYS A 46 1.54 1.36 -14.91
CA LYS A 46 2.14 0.12 -15.40
C LYS A 46 3.23 0.45 -16.42
N ALA A 47 4.47 0.20 -16.05
CA ALA A 47 5.63 0.28 -16.95
C ALA A 47 6.20 -1.14 -17.11
N ILE A 48 5.82 -1.83 -18.19
CA ILE A 48 6.28 -3.19 -18.49
C ILE A 48 7.50 -3.11 -19.41
N ASN A 49 8.60 -3.68 -18.97
CA ASN A 49 9.74 -3.96 -19.83
C ASN A 49 9.62 -5.40 -20.35
N GLN A 50 9.50 -5.55 -21.66
CA GLN A 50 9.32 -6.86 -22.31
C GLN A 50 10.61 -7.69 -22.36
N ASN A 51 11.78 -7.04 -22.33
CA ASN A 51 13.08 -7.70 -22.39
C ASN A 51 13.53 -8.18 -21.00
N ASP A 52 13.23 -7.42 -19.96
CA ASP A 52 13.46 -7.80 -18.57
C ASP A 52 12.21 -7.57 -17.72
N PRO A 53 11.37 -8.60 -17.53
CA PRO A 53 10.17 -8.51 -16.70
C PRO A 53 10.44 -8.13 -15.24
N ARG A 54 11.65 -8.35 -14.69
CA ARG A 54 11.97 -7.98 -13.31
C ARG A 54 12.12 -6.47 -13.14
N SER A 55 12.60 -5.77 -14.16
CA SER A 55 12.67 -4.29 -14.18
C SER A 55 11.32 -3.59 -14.35
N SER A 56 10.23 -4.35 -14.58
CA SER A 56 8.89 -3.78 -14.73
C SER A 56 8.40 -3.17 -13.42
N LYS A 57 7.78 -1.99 -13.51
CA LYS A 57 7.26 -1.24 -12.36
C LYS A 57 5.75 -1.13 -12.45
N ILE A 58 5.07 -1.53 -11.38
CA ILE A 58 3.63 -1.34 -11.23
C ILE A 58 3.39 -0.37 -10.08
N GLY A 59 2.63 0.70 -10.31
CA GLY A 59 2.22 1.62 -9.25
C GLY A 59 0.86 1.23 -8.69
N LEU A 60 0.75 1.24 -7.36
CA LEU A 60 -0.47 0.90 -6.62
C LEU A 60 -1.04 2.11 -5.86
N ASN A 61 -2.34 2.05 -5.57
CA ASN A 61 -3.06 3.00 -4.72
C ASN A 61 -4.04 2.28 -3.78
N CYS A 62 -4.14 2.77 -2.54
CA CYS A 62 -5.05 2.30 -1.50
C CYS A 62 -5.97 3.40 -0.92
N LYS A 63 -5.90 4.65 -1.40
CA LYS A 63 -6.69 5.78 -0.87
C LYS A 63 -8.16 5.84 -1.30
N MET A 64 -8.68 4.82 -1.98
CA MET A 64 -10.07 4.81 -2.44
C MET A 64 -10.95 4.00 -1.48
N SER A 65 -12.25 4.27 -1.49
CA SER A 65 -13.20 3.47 -0.73
C SER A 65 -13.11 1.99 -1.10
N GLY A 66 -13.14 1.12 -0.08
CA GLY A 66 -13.03 -0.32 -0.27
C GLY A 66 -11.62 -0.85 -0.58
N LEU A 67 -10.58 -0.02 -0.51
CA LEU A 67 -9.16 -0.40 -0.60
C LEU A 67 -8.44 -0.25 0.75
N GLY A 68 -7.28 -0.89 0.87
CA GLY A 68 -6.45 -0.88 2.08
C GLY A 68 -6.17 -2.28 2.62
N ALA A 69 -5.63 -2.37 3.85
CA ALA A 69 -5.44 -3.66 4.51
C ALA A 69 -6.77 -4.37 4.70
N HIS A 70 -6.77 -5.71 4.59
CA HIS A 70 -7.98 -6.50 4.79
C HIS A 70 -8.58 -6.28 6.19
N ASP A 71 -7.75 -6.08 7.21
CA ASP A 71 -8.20 -5.79 8.57
C ASP A 71 -8.93 -4.44 8.69
N TRP A 72 -8.61 -3.48 7.81
CA TRP A 72 -9.32 -2.20 7.76
C TRP A 72 -10.68 -2.34 7.08
N LEU A 73 -10.79 -3.26 6.12
CA LEU A 73 -12.00 -3.52 5.34
C LEU A 73 -12.99 -4.41 6.09
N ALA A 74 -12.50 -5.34 6.91
CA ALA A 74 -13.36 -6.19 7.75
C ALA A 74 -14.10 -5.41 8.84
N LYS A 75 -13.62 -4.21 9.19
CA LYS A 75 -14.27 -3.27 10.12
C LYS A 75 -15.21 -2.29 9.43
N GLY A 76 -15.36 -2.37 8.10
CA GLY A 76 -16.32 -1.55 7.36
C GLY A 76 -17.71 -2.15 7.43
N GLU A 77 -18.66 -1.38 7.99
CA GLU A 77 -20.11 -1.52 7.84
C GLU A 77 -20.55 -1.69 6.37
#